data_AF-H2ZBC0-F1
#
_entry.id   AF-H2ZBC0-F1
#
_cell.length_a   1.000
_cell.length_b   1.000
_cell.length_c   1.000
_cell.angle_alpha   90.00
_cell.angle_beta   90.00
_cell.angle_gamma   90.00
#
_symmetry.space_group_name_H-M   'P 1'
#
loop_
_entity.id
_entity.type
_entity.pdbx_description
1 polymer ?
#
loop_
_entity_poly.entity_id
_entity_poly.type
_entity_poly.pdbx_seq_one_letter_code
_entity_poly.pdbx_strand_id
1 'polypeptide(L)'
;MTSSYVHPSRAHLVKSANEKSKQPLRSALTKRHMPPPPPRPAIRQKSKPEEDNLLMFGYASKLFPPDKHSARVAKNLHLILWNDDRAADILIDRYDCRASLHDLSEFDGDSWNKNHQFSEEEGRLESYLDDERYRALRVEELEEN
;
A
#
# COMPACT_ATOMS: atom_id res chain seq x y z
N MET A 1 6.68 -58.57 -2.43
CA MET A 1 5.74 -58.59 -1.30
C MET A 1 4.37 -58.18 -1.79
N THR A 2 3.45 -59.12 -1.75
CA THR A 2 2.05 -59.03 -2.13
C THR A 2 1.26 -58.27 -1.07
N SER A 3 0.37 -57.35 -1.46
CA SER A 3 -0.90 -57.15 -0.76
C SER A 3 -1.88 -56.43 -1.68
N SER A 4 -2.80 -57.22 -2.23
CA SER A 4 -4.01 -56.80 -2.93
C SER A 4 -5.12 -56.53 -1.91
N TYR A 5 -5.88 -55.45 -2.08
CA TYR A 5 -7.22 -55.37 -1.51
C TYR A 5 -8.21 -54.77 -2.53
N VAL A 6 -9.22 -55.57 -2.84
CA VAL A 6 -10.40 -55.26 -3.65
C VAL A 6 -11.58 -55.43 -2.71
N HIS A 7 -12.57 -54.53 -2.74
CA HIS A 7 -13.97 -54.93 -2.56
C HIS A 7 -14.99 -53.82 -2.93
N PRO A 8 -16.29 -54.15 -3.07
CA PRO A 8 -17.02 -53.94 -4.32
C PRO A 8 -18.23 -53.02 -4.14
N SER A 9 -18.88 -52.62 -5.23
CA SER A 9 -20.34 -52.75 -5.34
C SER A 9 -20.83 -52.22 -6.69
N ARG A 10 -21.10 -53.17 -7.58
CA ARG A 10 -21.91 -53.01 -8.77
C ARG A 10 -23.35 -53.27 -8.37
N ALA A 11 -24.13 -52.22 -8.12
CA ALA A 11 -25.58 -52.33 -7.96
C ALA A 11 -26.24 -52.18 -9.33
N HIS A 12 -26.70 -53.29 -9.89
CA HIS A 12 -27.69 -53.30 -10.95
C HIS A 12 -29.07 -53.17 -10.30
N LEU A 13 -29.72 -52.02 -10.46
CA LEU A 13 -31.12 -51.86 -10.05
C LEU A 13 -32.04 -52.10 -11.25
N VAL A 14 -32.83 -53.15 -11.10
CA VAL A 14 -33.87 -53.65 -11.98
C VAL A 14 -34.97 -52.60 -12.17
N LYS A 15 -35.41 -52.42 -13.43
CA LYS A 15 -36.58 -51.62 -13.79
C LYS A 15 -37.84 -52.26 -13.22
N SER A 16 -38.63 -51.51 -12.43
CA SER A 16 -40.03 -51.84 -12.21
C SER A 16 -40.90 -51.01 -13.16
N ALA A 17 -41.76 -51.72 -13.89
CA ALA A 17 -42.81 -51.16 -14.71
C ALA A 17 -44.14 -51.29 -13.95
N ASN A 18 -44.87 -50.18 -13.79
CA ASN A 18 -46.34 -50.14 -13.74
C ASN A 18 -46.78 -48.65 -13.74
N GLU A 19 -47.15 -48.06 -14.87
CA GLU A 19 -48.51 -48.05 -15.45
C GLU A 19 -49.49 -47.16 -14.65
N LYS A 20 -49.88 -46.01 -15.23
CA LYS A 20 -51.28 -45.71 -15.58
C LYS A 20 -51.44 -44.36 -16.28
N SER A 21 -52.22 -44.45 -17.36
CA SER A 21 -52.71 -43.43 -18.27
C SER A 21 -53.25 -42.15 -17.62
N LYS A 22 -53.12 -41.02 -18.34
CA LYS A 22 -54.24 -40.20 -18.87
C LYS A 22 -53.66 -38.98 -19.60
N GLN A 23 -53.69 -38.99 -20.92
CA GLN A 23 -53.74 -37.77 -21.75
C GLN A 23 -55.23 -37.35 -21.81
N PRO A 24 -55.62 -36.07 -21.95
CA PRO A 24 -55.27 -35.30 -23.15
C PRO A 24 -55.29 -33.74 -23.05
N LEU A 25 -55.08 -33.14 -24.23
CA LEU A 25 -55.45 -31.77 -24.69
C LEU A 25 -54.42 -30.64 -24.52
N ARG A 26 -53.55 -30.58 -25.54
CA ARG A 26 -53.06 -29.41 -26.29
C ARG A 26 -53.21 -28.03 -25.63
N SER A 27 -52.07 -27.41 -25.32
CA SER A 27 -51.87 -25.98 -25.59
C SER A 27 -50.66 -25.82 -26.52
N ALA A 28 -50.87 -25.06 -27.59
CA ALA A 28 -49.91 -24.86 -28.65
C ALA A 28 -48.70 -24.06 -28.16
N LEU A 29 -47.58 -24.73 -27.86
CA LEU A 29 -46.29 -24.05 -27.85
C LEU A 29 -45.80 -23.93 -29.29
N THR A 30 -45.98 -22.73 -29.83
CA THR A 30 -45.19 -22.20 -30.95
C THR A 30 -43.74 -22.64 -30.81
N LYS A 31 -43.24 -23.44 -31.76
CA LYS A 31 -41.79 -23.64 -31.96
C LYS A 31 -41.21 -22.28 -32.34
N ARG A 32 -40.76 -21.52 -31.34
CA ARG A 32 -39.91 -20.35 -31.61
C ARG A 32 -38.61 -20.91 -32.18
N HIS A 33 -38.29 -20.54 -33.41
CA HIS A 33 -36.96 -20.76 -33.98
C HIS A 33 -35.98 -20.02 -33.08
N MET A 34 -35.23 -20.75 -32.25
CA MET A 34 -34.13 -20.14 -31.51
C MET A 34 -32.95 -20.04 -32.47
N PRO A 35 -32.32 -18.85 -32.61
CA PRO A 35 -31.09 -18.74 -33.36
C PRO A 35 -30.02 -19.63 -32.73
N PRO A 36 -29.05 -20.13 -33.51
CA PRO A 36 -27.94 -20.91 -32.95
C PRO A 36 -27.22 -20.07 -31.88
N PRO A 37 -26.71 -20.71 -30.82
CA PRO A 37 -25.97 -19.97 -29.80
C PRO A 37 -24.77 -19.28 -30.44
N PRO A 38 -24.41 -18.07 -29.98
CA PRO A 38 -23.27 -17.35 -30.53
C PRO A 38 -21.99 -18.20 -30.36
N PRO A 39 -21.04 -18.09 -31.31
CA PRO A 39 -19.76 -18.78 -31.18
C PRO A 39 -19.11 -18.38 -29.85
N ARG A 40 -18.61 -19.38 -29.12
CA ARG A 40 -17.93 -19.19 -27.84
C ARG A 40 -16.79 -18.20 -28.08
N PRO A 41 -16.65 -17.11 -27.28
CA PRO A 41 -15.60 -16.13 -27.51
C PRO A 41 -14.26 -16.85 -27.48
N ALA A 42 -13.43 -16.60 -28.49
CA ALA A 42 -12.08 -17.14 -28.54
C ALA A 42 -11.39 -16.79 -27.22
N ILE A 43 -10.85 -17.78 -26.52
CA ILE A 43 -10.03 -17.54 -25.35
C ILE A 43 -8.83 -16.75 -25.84
N ARG A 44 -8.85 -15.44 -25.59
CA ARG A 44 -7.72 -14.55 -25.87
C ARG A 44 -6.56 -15.10 -25.08
N GLN A 45 -5.60 -15.71 -25.78
CA GLN A 45 -4.31 -16.04 -25.17
C GLN A 45 -3.80 -14.74 -24.56
N LYS A 46 -3.58 -14.73 -23.24
CA LYS A 46 -2.93 -13.60 -22.57
C LYS A 46 -1.53 -13.53 -23.18
N SER A 47 -1.31 -12.56 -24.06
CA SER A 47 0.03 -12.21 -24.50
C SER A 47 0.83 -11.91 -23.24
N LYS A 48 2.10 -12.34 -23.24
CA LYS A 48 3.09 -12.04 -22.20
C LYS A 48 2.95 -10.56 -21.80
N PRO A 49 2.91 -10.20 -20.50
CA PRO A 49 2.84 -8.79 -20.12
C PRO A 49 3.99 -8.08 -20.85
N GLU A 50 3.66 -7.05 -21.64
CA GLU A 50 4.67 -6.17 -22.18
C GLU A 50 5.46 -5.67 -20.99
N GLU A 51 6.78 -5.86 -21.04
CA GLU A 51 7.66 -5.29 -20.03
C GLU A 51 7.46 -3.78 -20.12
N ASP A 52 6.90 -3.19 -19.06
CA ASP A 52 6.68 -1.75 -18.98
C ASP A 52 8.03 -1.07 -19.25
N ASN A 53 8.17 -0.47 -20.43
CA ASN A 53 9.40 0.20 -20.84
C ASN A 53 9.61 1.43 -19.94
N LEU A 54 10.37 1.28 -18.86
CA LEU A 54 10.69 2.36 -17.95
C LEU A 54 11.53 3.42 -18.70
N LEU A 55 10.91 4.55 -19.02
CA LEU A 55 11.58 5.67 -19.65
C LEU A 55 12.36 6.45 -18.58
N MET A 56 13.63 6.12 -18.42
CA MET A 56 14.52 6.78 -17.47
C MET A 56 15.18 8.00 -18.11
N PHE A 57 14.80 9.20 -17.66
CA PHE A 57 15.51 10.43 -18.01
C PHE A 57 16.57 10.73 -16.95
N GLY A 58 17.84 10.71 -17.37
CA GLY A 58 18.94 11.18 -16.53
C GLY A 58 19.02 12.70 -16.54
N TYR A 59 18.82 13.34 -15.39
CA TYR A 59 19.13 14.76 -15.23
C TYR A 59 20.59 14.89 -14.78
N ALA A 60 21.39 15.64 -15.53
CA ALA A 60 22.71 16.08 -15.09
C ALA A 60 22.69 17.60 -14.94
N SER A 61 23.13 18.08 -13.79
CA SER A 61 23.42 19.51 -13.61
C SER A 61 24.63 19.85 -14.47
N LYS A 62 24.61 20.98 -15.18
CA LYS A 62 25.81 21.49 -15.84
C LYS A 62 26.80 21.85 -14.72
N LEU A 63 27.84 21.03 -14.55
CA LEU A 63 28.92 21.34 -13.63
C LEU A 63 29.65 22.56 -14.21
N PHE A 64 29.36 23.73 -13.66
CA PHE A 64 30.05 24.94 -14.05
C PHE A 64 31.48 24.88 -13.51
N PRO A 65 32.48 25.36 -14.27
CA PRO A 65 33.83 25.53 -13.75
C PRO A 65 33.78 26.31 -12.43
N PRO A 66 34.63 25.97 -11.44
CA PRO A 66 34.65 26.67 -10.17
C PRO A 66 34.93 28.16 -10.42
N ASP A 67 33.96 28.99 -10.10
CA ASP A 67 34.02 30.44 -10.24
C ASP A 67 34.24 31.09 -8.86
N LYS A 68 34.38 32.42 -8.85
CA LYS A 68 34.55 33.16 -7.59
C LYS A 68 33.37 32.94 -6.64
N HIS A 69 32.17 32.74 -7.19
CA HIS A 69 30.97 32.49 -6.41
C HIS A 69 31.02 31.10 -5.75
N SER A 70 31.37 30.05 -6.49
CA SER A 70 31.49 28.69 -5.99
C SER A 70 32.58 28.59 -4.92
N ALA A 71 33.69 29.29 -5.08
CA ALA A 71 34.74 29.37 -4.06
C ALA A 71 34.25 30.04 -2.76
N ARG A 72 33.35 31.02 -2.87
CA ARG A 72 32.74 31.72 -1.72
C ARG A 72 31.72 30.84 -1.00
N VAL A 73 30.90 30.11 -1.77
CA VAL A 73 29.93 29.13 -1.25
C VAL A 73 30.66 27.98 -0.57
N ALA A 74 31.70 27.43 -1.19
CA ALA A 74 32.53 26.35 -0.61
C ALA A 74 33.22 26.73 0.70
N LYS A 75 33.46 28.03 0.93
CA LYS A 75 34.02 28.56 2.18
C LYS A 75 32.95 29.00 3.19
N ASN A 76 31.67 28.71 2.94
CA ASN A 76 30.54 29.11 3.80
C ASN A 76 30.42 30.61 4.08
N LEU A 77 31.04 31.47 3.24
CA LEU A 77 31.06 32.92 3.44
C LEU A 77 29.70 33.61 3.20
N HIS A 78 28.71 32.85 2.75
CA HIS A 78 27.32 33.30 2.59
C HIS A 78 26.50 33.11 3.87
N LEU A 79 26.98 32.28 4.80
CA LEU A 79 26.32 32.01 6.06
C LEU A 79 26.66 33.09 7.10
N ILE A 80 25.73 33.30 8.04
CA ILE A 80 25.86 34.19 9.20
C ILE A 80 25.61 33.39 10.48
N LEU A 81 26.13 33.87 11.61
CA LEU A 81 25.84 33.27 12.92
C LEU A 81 24.36 33.42 13.26
N TRP A 82 23.77 32.35 13.77
CA TRP A 82 22.41 32.36 14.31
C TRP A 82 22.34 33.08 15.65
N ASN A 83 21.38 34.00 15.81
CA ASN A 83 21.07 34.70 17.06
C ASN A 83 22.25 35.40 17.77
N ASP A 84 23.33 35.75 17.04
CA ASP A 84 24.60 36.22 17.61
C ASP A 84 25.19 35.30 18.70
N ASP A 85 24.68 34.05 18.81
CA ASP A 85 25.08 33.09 19.83
C ASP A 85 26.32 32.33 19.35
N ARG A 86 27.47 32.85 19.80
CA ARG A 86 28.77 32.27 19.49
C ARG A 86 29.03 30.94 20.19
N ALA A 87 28.19 30.52 21.14
CA ALA A 87 28.37 29.27 21.85
C ALA A 87 27.82 28.06 21.06
N ALA A 88 26.81 28.27 20.23
CA ALA A 88 26.14 27.19 19.50
C ALA A 88 26.81 26.84 18.15
N ASP A 89 27.68 27.71 17.63
CA ASP A 89 28.36 27.58 16.31
C ASP A 89 27.39 27.21 15.15
N ILE A 90 26.14 27.70 15.25
CA ILE A 90 25.11 27.47 14.24
C ILE A 90 25.20 28.57 13.19
N LEU A 91 25.41 28.15 11.93
CA LEU A 91 25.45 29.02 10.77
C LEU A 91 24.18 28.86 9.93
N ILE A 92 23.56 29.98 9.55
CA ILE A 92 22.37 30.04 8.70
C ILE A 92 22.61 30.90 7.46
N ASP A 93 21.83 30.68 6.39
CA ASP A 93 21.90 31.54 5.21
C ASP A 93 21.45 32.97 5.58
N ARG A 94 22.13 33.98 5.03
CA ARG A 94 21.74 35.39 5.16
C ARG A 94 20.30 35.66 4.72
N TYR A 95 19.81 34.90 3.74
CA TYR A 95 18.44 35.01 3.22
C TYR A 95 17.52 33.92 3.75
N ASP A 96 17.90 33.27 4.86
CA ASP A 96 17.05 32.30 5.53
C ASP A 96 15.86 33.00 6.20
N CYS A 97 14.70 32.88 5.56
CA CYS A 97 13.47 33.50 6.03
C CYS A 97 12.82 32.79 7.22
N ARG A 98 13.36 31.65 7.69
CA ARG A 98 12.83 30.95 8.88
C ARG A 98 12.88 31.83 10.13
N ALA A 99 13.85 32.73 10.21
CA ALA A 99 13.96 33.71 11.30
C ALA A 99 13.12 34.98 11.06
N SER A 100 12.56 35.18 9.87
CA SER A 100 11.79 36.40 9.54
C SER A 100 10.45 36.47 10.30
N LEU A 101 10.00 35.37 10.88
CA LEU A 101 8.79 35.30 11.69
C LEU A 101 9.19 35.39 13.17
N HIS A 102 9.51 36.61 13.61
CA HIS A 102 9.94 36.89 14.98
C HIS A 102 8.82 36.74 16.01
N ASP A 103 7.57 36.84 15.56
CA ASP A 103 6.40 36.71 16.42
C ASP A 103 5.45 35.67 15.83
N LEU A 104 5.41 34.53 16.50
CA LEU A 104 4.50 33.43 16.21
C LEU A 104 3.26 33.48 17.12
N SER A 105 3.11 34.47 18.00
CA SER A 105 1.99 34.51 18.97
C SER A 105 0.61 34.53 18.29
N GLU A 106 0.51 35.10 17.09
CA GLU A 106 -0.72 35.10 16.28
C GLU A 106 -1.07 33.71 15.72
N PHE A 107 -0.07 32.84 15.56
CA PHE A 107 -0.19 31.46 15.03
C PHE A 107 0.03 30.40 16.10
N ASP A 108 0.39 30.80 17.31
CA ASP A 108 0.23 30.02 18.54
C ASP A 108 -1.28 30.00 18.85
N GLY A 109 -2.03 29.48 17.88
CA GLY A 109 -3.44 29.25 17.98
C GLY A 109 -3.64 28.47 19.26
N ASP A 110 -4.56 28.96 20.09
CA ASP A 110 -5.02 28.28 21.28
C ASP A 110 -5.20 26.82 20.91
N SER A 111 -4.22 25.98 21.29
CA SER A 111 -4.11 24.63 20.75
C SER A 111 -5.49 24.02 20.89
N TRP A 112 -6.06 23.58 19.77
CA TRP A 112 -7.43 23.06 19.74
C TRP A 112 -7.64 21.93 20.76
N ASN A 113 -6.53 21.41 21.30
CA ASN A 113 -6.40 20.34 22.26
C ASN A 113 -5.79 20.74 23.62
N LYS A 114 -5.71 22.03 24.01
CA LYS A 114 -5.06 22.44 25.29
C LYS A 114 -5.66 21.77 26.53
N ASN A 115 -6.94 21.42 26.48
CA ASN A 115 -7.66 20.80 27.58
C ASN A 115 -7.87 19.30 27.42
N HIS A 116 -7.40 18.70 26.32
CA HIS A 116 -7.60 17.28 26.11
C HIS A 116 -6.59 16.51 26.97
N GLN A 117 -7.15 15.81 27.95
CA GLN A 117 -6.45 14.82 28.75
C GLN A 117 -6.95 13.46 28.28
N PHE A 118 -6.03 12.52 28.10
CA PHE A 118 -6.40 11.16 27.74
C PHE A 118 -7.33 10.58 28.80
N SER A 119 -8.38 9.90 28.35
CA SER A 119 -9.12 8.99 29.21
C SER A 119 -8.20 7.85 29.66
N GLU A 120 -8.56 7.16 30.76
CA GLU A 120 -7.79 5.99 31.21
C GLU A 120 -7.70 4.91 30.12
N GLU A 121 -8.71 4.79 29.27
CA GLU A 121 -8.72 3.83 28.16
C GLU A 121 -7.73 4.22 27.07
N GLU A 122 -7.73 5.49 26.65
CA GLU A 122 -6.78 6.01 25.66
C GLU A 122 -5.34 5.93 26.16
N GLY A 123 -5.10 6.22 27.44
CA GLY A 123 -3.76 6.08 28.03
C GLY A 123 -3.25 4.63 28.05
N ARG A 124 -4.15 3.65 28.29
CA ARG A 124 -3.80 2.23 28.18
C ARG A 124 -3.47 1.83 26.75
N LEU A 125 -4.23 2.35 25.78
CA LEU A 125 -4.00 2.07 24.37
C LEU A 125 -2.67 2.66 23.89
N GLU A 126 -2.39 3.91 24.25
CA GLU A 126 -1.13 4.58 23.92
C GLU A 126 0.08 3.82 24.49
N SER A 127 -0.01 3.36 25.74
CA SER A 127 1.05 2.55 26.35
C SER A 127 1.30 1.24 25.60
N TYR A 128 0.25 0.58 25.11
CA TYR A 128 0.39 -0.64 24.32
C TYR A 128 1.04 -0.36 22.95
N LEU A 129 0.66 0.74 22.29
CA LEU A 129 1.24 1.15 21.02
C LEU A 129 2.71 1.57 21.16
N ASP A 130 3.05 2.26 22.25
CA ASP A 130 4.43 2.54 22.61
C ASP A 130 5.22 1.24 22.72
N ASP A 131 4.63 0.23 23.36
CA ASP A 131 5.31 -1.03 23.52
C ASP A 131 5.62 -1.73 22.19
N GLU A 132 4.67 -1.69 21.25
CA GLU A 132 4.84 -2.22 19.90
C GLU A 132 5.87 -1.41 19.09
N ARG A 133 5.81 -0.08 19.16
CA ARG A 133 6.71 0.83 18.46
C ARG A 133 8.16 0.61 18.84
N TYR A 134 8.42 0.41 20.13
CA TYR A 134 9.77 0.16 20.66
C TYR A 134 10.11 -1.33 20.78
N ARG A 135 9.29 -2.23 20.20
CA ARG A 135 9.53 -3.68 20.26
C ARG A 135 10.85 -4.07 19.61
N ALA A 136 11.18 -3.48 18.45
CA ALA A 136 12.43 -3.78 17.73
C ALA A 136 13.68 -3.47 18.56
N LEU A 137 13.69 -2.32 19.25
CA LEU A 137 14.79 -1.90 20.13
C LEU A 137 14.97 -2.78 21.38
N ARG A 138 13.92 -3.51 21.79
CA ARG A 138 13.98 -4.49 22.89
C ARG A 138 14.32 -5.91 22.42
N VAL A 139 14.07 -6.22 21.16
CA VAL A 139 14.27 -7.56 20.60
C VAL A 139 15.71 -7.77 20.10
N GLU A 140 16.43 -6.72 19.71
CA GLU A 140 17.87 -6.82 19.36
C GLU A 140 18.74 -7.31 20.54
N GLU A 141 18.30 -7.20 21.79
CA GLU A 141 19.02 -7.72 22.96
C GLU A 141 18.96 -9.27 23.08
N LEU A 142 18.08 -9.94 22.33
CA LEU A 142 17.87 -11.40 22.40
C LEU A 142 18.45 -12.19 21.22
N GLU A 143 18.82 -11.53 20.11
CA GLU A 143 19.36 -12.22 18.91
C GLU A 143 20.90 -12.22 18.81
N GLU A 144 21.62 -11.61 19.77
CA GLU A 144 23.10 -11.57 19.81
C GLU A 144 23.80 -12.52 20.83
N ASN A 145 23.13 -13.56 21.36
CA ASN A 145 23.77 -14.56 22.24
C ASN A 145 23.48 -16.02 21.86
#